data_AF-A0A7W7MIX9-F1
#
_entry.id   AF-A0A7W7MIX9-F1
#
_cell.length_a   1.000
_cell.length_b   1.000
_cell.length_c   1.000
_cell.angle_alpha   90.00
_cell.angle_beta   90.00
_cell.angle_gamma   90.00
#
_symmetry.space_group_name_H-M   'P 1'
#
loop_
_entity.id
_entity.type
_entity.pdbx_description
1 polymer ?
#
loop_
_entity_poly.entity_id
_entity_poly.type
_entity_poly.pdbx_seq_one_letter_code
_entity_poly.pdbx_strand_id
1 'polypeptide(L)'
;MPMLSAVLSSLPGPQRLGRVRDLLDAGADDVLAQELIALGTANEDSWRYDDSMVLRHLEALPARRRHALIIAIGDRASAPAAVCELLRVIARDLDPDEMPWPAARHLIGAASAQTSGLARDLDVLAVVAERETGTVPPGLIAVMRRTVHYRHDPTLLLPWIAKDDGLLNAGEPWAETADADPEARPMLAHALRVTGPRPLVRWSREARELDLPAGWRLRIHRWFSLVPQPRTIGFRRFDYIDADEHIDAYNATVLRGLLFLLAVTEPVPGDAEAVGALAEYAATKVRGQGARDMVVANAAILTLELIGTEEALDELVRLRGARLQPGMISRVVRATSRCRAALGRP
;
A
#
# COMPACT_ATOMS: atom_id res chain seq x y z
N MET A 1 -22.88 -8.92 25.97
CA MET A 1 -21.71 -9.39 26.76
C MET A 1 -21.21 -8.22 27.58
N PRO A 2 -20.96 -8.38 28.90
CA PRO A 2 -20.36 -7.32 29.69
C PRO A 2 -18.98 -7.00 29.11
N MET A 3 -18.68 -5.71 28.92
CA MET A 3 -17.31 -5.28 28.61
C MET A 3 -16.44 -5.68 29.81
N LEU A 4 -15.73 -6.80 29.70
CA LEU A 4 -14.59 -7.07 30.57
C LEU A 4 -13.64 -5.89 30.40
N SER A 5 -13.55 -5.06 31.46
CA SER A 5 -12.68 -3.89 31.49
C SER A 5 -11.27 -4.33 31.13
N ALA A 6 -10.66 -3.70 30.14
CA ALA A 6 -9.31 -3.99 29.70
C ALA A 6 -8.30 -3.61 30.80
N VAL A 7 -8.03 -4.55 31.70
CA VAL A 7 -7.22 -4.30 32.89
C VAL A 7 -5.79 -3.92 32.50
N LEU A 8 -5.15 -4.62 31.54
CA LEU A 8 -3.76 -4.37 31.15
C LEU A 8 -3.49 -2.92 30.74
N SER A 9 -4.37 -2.31 29.94
CA SER A 9 -4.17 -0.93 29.47
C SER A 9 -4.18 0.11 30.59
N SER A 10 -4.73 -0.24 31.76
CA SER A 10 -4.79 0.64 32.94
C SER A 10 -3.66 0.44 33.95
N LEU A 11 -2.88 -0.62 33.82
CA LEU A 11 -1.85 -1.00 34.79
C LEU A 11 -0.48 -0.35 34.47
N PRO A 12 0.33 -0.01 35.50
CA PRO A 12 1.75 0.26 35.33
C PRO A 12 2.50 -0.93 34.72
N GLY A 13 3.60 -0.68 34.00
CA GLY A 13 4.38 -1.69 33.27
C GLY A 13 4.70 -2.98 34.07
N PRO A 14 5.25 -2.89 35.29
CA PRO A 14 5.53 -4.07 36.11
C PRO A 14 4.30 -4.91 36.46
N GLN A 15 3.14 -4.26 36.68
CA GLN A 15 1.88 -4.94 36.99
C GLN A 15 1.26 -5.58 35.75
N ARG A 16 1.42 -4.97 34.56
CA ARG A 16 1.05 -5.59 33.28
C ARG A 16 1.77 -6.92 33.08
N LEU A 17 3.08 -6.93 33.29
CA LEU A 17 3.87 -8.15 33.14
C LEU A 17 3.44 -9.23 34.13
N GLY A 18 3.18 -8.87 35.39
CA GLY A 18 2.63 -9.79 36.39
C GLY A 18 1.31 -10.40 35.92
N ARG A 19 0.37 -9.58 35.47
CA ARG A 19 -0.93 -10.02 34.96
C ARG A 19 -0.81 -10.96 33.75
N VAL A 20 0.07 -10.67 32.80
CA VAL A 20 0.31 -11.55 31.64
C VAL A 20 0.84 -12.91 32.11
N ARG A 21 1.78 -12.94 33.06
CA ARG A 21 2.30 -14.20 33.62
C ARG A 21 1.21 -15.00 34.31
N ASP A 22 0.39 -14.37 35.14
CA ASP A 22 -0.72 -15.04 35.84
C ASP A 22 -1.70 -15.69 34.85
N LEU A 23 -2.04 -15.00 33.76
CA LEU A 23 -2.91 -15.53 32.71
C LEU A 23 -2.26 -16.67 31.93
N LEU A 24 -0.95 -16.57 31.68
CA LEU A 24 -0.18 -17.63 31.04
C LEU A 24 -0.12 -18.88 31.92
N ASP A 25 0.14 -18.75 33.21
CA ASP A 25 0.22 -19.86 34.15
C ASP A 25 -1.14 -20.52 34.36
N ALA A 26 -2.22 -19.73 34.35
CA ALA A 26 -3.60 -20.23 34.46
C ALA A 26 -4.14 -20.89 33.18
N GLY A 27 -3.42 -20.84 32.06
CA GLY A 27 -3.92 -21.34 30.76
C GLY A 27 -5.09 -20.52 30.19
N ALA A 28 -5.26 -19.27 30.62
CA ALA A 28 -6.41 -18.43 30.28
C ALA A 28 -6.21 -17.68 28.95
N ASP A 29 -5.91 -18.41 27.87
CA ASP A 29 -5.49 -17.85 26.58
C ASP A 29 -6.53 -16.92 25.95
N ASP A 30 -7.82 -17.19 26.13
CA ASP A 30 -8.91 -16.34 25.64
C ASP A 30 -8.93 -14.96 26.32
N VAL A 31 -8.74 -14.94 27.64
CA VAL A 31 -8.67 -13.70 28.43
C VAL A 31 -7.40 -12.94 28.09
N LEU A 32 -6.27 -13.66 27.97
CA LEU A 32 -5.00 -13.08 27.56
C LEU A 32 -5.09 -12.43 26.18
N ALA A 33 -5.70 -13.09 25.19
CA ALA A 33 -5.88 -12.53 23.86
C ALA A 33 -6.66 -11.20 23.90
N GLN A 34 -7.76 -11.15 24.66
CA GLN A 34 -8.56 -9.93 24.82
C GLN A 34 -7.75 -8.80 25.49
N GLU A 35 -7.01 -9.11 26.56
CA GLU A 35 -6.21 -8.12 27.26
C GLU A 35 -5.03 -7.62 26.40
N LEU A 36 -4.40 -8.50 25.61
CA LEU A 36 -3.32 -8.14 24.69
C LEU A 36 -3.82 -7.26 23.53
N ILE A 37 -5.01 -7.52 22.98
CA ILE A 37 -5.63 -6.67 21.96
C ILE A 37 -5.88 -5.27 22.51
N ALA A 38 -6.42 -5.17 23.73
CA ALA A 38 -6.69 -3.88 24.34
C ALA A 38 -5.39 -3.12 24.67
N LEU A 39 -4.35 -3.82 25.14
CA LEU A 39 -3.03 -3.24 25.35
C LEU A 39 -2.40 -2.75 24.04
N GLY A 40 -2.46 -3.57 22.98
CA GLY A 40 -2.00 -3.20 21.64
C GLY A 40 -2.73 -1.96 21.14
N THR A 41 -4.06 -1.92 21.26
CA THR A 41 -4.86 -0.75 20.86
C THR A 41 -4.47 0.51 21.63
N ALA A 42 -4.29 0.42 22.95
CA ALA A 42 -3.89 1.55 23.79
C ALA A 42 -2.49 2.09 23.45
N ASN A 43 -1.62 1.23 22.91
CA ASN A 43 -0.26 1.56 22.53
C ASN A 43 -0.10 1.84 21.02
N GLU A 44 -1.18 1.89 20.24
CA GLU A 44 -1.13 1.92 18.76
C GLU A 44 -0.22 0.82 18.18
N ASP A 45 -0.24 -0.33 18.86
CA ASP A 45 0.55 -1.53 18.60
C ASP A 45 2.07 -1.28 18.65
N SER A 46 2.48 -0.22 19.35
CA SER A 46 3.89 0.17 19.57
C SER A 46 4.40 -0.46 20.86
N TRP A 47 5.10 -1.59 20.74
CA TRP A 47 5.59 -2.37 21.87
C TRP A 47 7.01 -1.97 22.29
N ARG A 48 7.15 -0.79 22.91
CA ARG A 48 8.43 -0.25 23.39
C ARG A 48 8.57 -0.33 24.91
N TYR A 49 9.79 -0.20 25.42
CA TYR A 49 10.09 -0.12 26.87
C TYR A 49 9.56 -1.32 27.65
N ASP A 50 8.76 -1.10 28.70
CA ASP A 50 8.22 -2.14 29.58
C ASP A 50 7.38 -3.18 28.82
N ASP A 51 6.71 -2.79 27.73
CA ASP A 51 5.90 -3.69 26.91
C ASP A 51 6.75 -4.69 26.12
N SER A 52 8.05 -4.43 25.94
CA SER A 52 8.99 -5.40 25.36
C SER A 52 9.21 -6.63 26.25
N MET A 53 8.98 -6.51 27.57
CA MET A 53 9.06 -7.64 28.48
C MET A 53 7.88 -8.60 28.28
N VAL A 54 6.68 -8.07 28.04
CA VAL A 54 5.48 -8.87 27.71
C VAL A 54 5.76 -9.69 26.46
N LEU A 55 6.24 -9.02 25.40
CA LEU A 55 6.60 -9.65 24.14
C LEU A 55 7.58 -10.82 24.28
N ARG A 56 8.65 -10.64 25.06
CA ARG A 56 9.64 -11.71 25.31
C ARG A 56 9.03 -12.95 25.98
N HIS A 57 8.03 -12.79 26.84
CA HIS A 57 7.36 -13.93 27.46
C HIS A 57 6.47 -14.67 26.47
N LEU A 58 5.79 -13.93 25.58
CA LEU A 58 4.96 -14.53 24.54
C LEU A 58 5.81 -15.28 23.50
N GLU A 59 6.98 -14.74 23.14
CA GLU A 59 7.94 -15.35 22.23
C GLU A 59 8.52 -16.66 22.78
N ALA A 60 8.70 -16.75 24.12
CA ALA A 60 9.22 -17.94 24.80
C ALA A 60 8.20 -19.07 24.98
N LEU A 61 6.94 -18.87 24.58
CA LEU A 61 5.92 -19.92 24.68
C LEU A 61 6.19 -21.06 23.67
N PRO A 62 5.76 -22.30 23.97
CA PRO A 62 5.78 -23.38 22.99
C PRO A 62 5.01 -23.01 21.72
N ALA A 63 5.50 -23.42 20.54
CA ALA A 63 4.92 -23.10 19.22
C ALA A 63 3.41 -23.34 19.15
N ARG A 64 2.95 -24.50 19.64
CA ARG A 64 1.51 -24.85 19.69
C ARG A 64 0.67 -23.79 20.43
N ARG A 65 1.17 -23.25 21.54
CA ARG A 65 0.46 -22.23 22.32
C ARG A 65 0.52 -20.87 21.63
N ARG A 66 1.63 -20.54 20.98
CA ARG A 66 1.76 -19.34 20.14
C ARG A 66 0.76 -19.36 18.98
N HIS A 67 0.59 -20.50 18.31
CA HIS A 67 -0.44 -20.68 17.28
C HIS A 67 -1.85 -20.42 17.80
N ALA A 68 -2.20 -21.02 18.95
CA ALA A 68 -3.50 -20.81 19.58
C ALA A 68 -3.75 -19.33 19.92
N LEU A 69 -2.72 -18.65 20.43
CA LEU A 69 -2.81 -17.23 20.77
C LEU A 69 -2.94 -16.33 19.53
N ILE A 70 -2.22 -16.62 18.44
CA ILE A 70 -2.36 -15.91 17.14
C ILE A 70 -3.80 -16.01 16.64
N ILE A 71 -4.38 -17.21 16.66
CA ILE A 71 -5.78 -17.44 16.24
C ILE A 71 -6.74 -16.66 17.16
N ALA A 72 -6.58 -16.81 18.47
CA ALA A 72 -7.45 -16.16 19.45
C ALA A 72 -7.44 -14.62 19.36
N ILE A 73 -6.27 -14.02 19.11
CA ILE A 73 -6.11 -12.58 18.86
C ILE A 73 -6.72 -12.21 17.51
N GLY A 74 -6.37 -12.95 16.46
CA GLY A 74 -6.79 -12.69 15.09
C GLY A 74 -8.31 -12.74 14.89
N ASP A 75 -9.00 -13.67 15.55
CA ASP A 75 -10.46 -13.80 15.50
C ASP A 75 -11.20 -12.68 16.25
N ARG A 76 -10.52 -11.99 17.17
CA ARG A 76 -11.12 -10.95 18.05
C ARG A 76 -10.74 -9.53 17.65
N ALA A 77 -9.63 -9.35 16.94
CA ALA A 77 -9.18 -8.04 16.51
C ALA A 77 -10.21 -7.42 15.52
N SER A 78 -10.57 -6.15 15.74
CA SER A 78 -11.49 -5.42 14.86
C SER A 78 -10.90 -5.12 13.49
N ALA A 79 -9.58 -5.06 13.39
CA ALA A 79 -8.84 -4.89 12.15
C ALA A 79 -7.43 -5.54 12.26
N PRO A 80 -6.89 -6.14 11.19
CA PRO A 80 -5.54 -6.72 11.22
C PRO A 80 -4.43 -5.71 11.58
N ALA A 81 -4.59 -4.46 11.15
CA ALA A 81 -3.63 -3.38 11.40
C ALA A 81 -3.45 -3.03 12.89
N ALA A 82 -4.45 -3.36 13.74
CA ALA A 82 -4.44 -3.00 15.16
C ALA A 82 -3.60 -3.93 16.06
N VAL A 83 -3.20 -5.09 15.55
CA VAL A 83 -2.49 -6.15 16.31
C VAL A 83 -1.28 -6.69 15.54
N CYS A 84 -0.80 -5.91 14.59
CA CYS A 84 0.13 -6.36 13.57
C CYS A 84 1.52 -6.73 14.13
N GLU A 85 2.13 -5.88 14.95
CA GLU A 85 3.40 -6.14 15.65
C GLU A 85 3.25 -7.21 16.71
N LEU A 86 2.14 -7.20 17.44
CA LEU A 86 1.86 -8.24 18.43
C LEU A 86 1.89 -9.62 17.76
N LEU A 87 1.13 -9.80 16.67
CA LEU A 87 1.09 -11.05 15.93
C LEU A 87 2.46 -11.39 15.33
N ARG A 88 3.17 -10.41 14.76
CA ARG A 88 4.53 -10.62 14.22
C ARG A 88 5.50 -11.14 15.29
N VAL A 89 5.46 -10.59 16.50
CA VAL A 89 6.32 -11.04 17.60
C VAL A 89 5.92 -12.43 18.09
N ILE A 90 4.62 -12.70 18.26
CA ILE A 90 4.14 -14.04 18.60
C ILE A 90 4.43 -15.04 17.49
N ALA A 91 4.73 -14.62 16.26
CA ALA A 91 5.10 -15.51 15.16
C ALA A 91 6.60 -15.69 14.91
N ARG A 92 7.46 -14.94 15.59
CA ARG A 92 8.92 -14.98 15.34
C ARG A 92 9.52 -16.38 15.53
N ASP A 93 10.32 -16.83 14.57
CA ASP A 93 11.01 -18.13 14.60
C ASP A 93 10.06 -19.34 14.69
N LEU A 94 8.77 -19.18 14.34
CA LEU A 94 7.89 -20.33 14.10
C LEU A 94 8.30 -21.05 12.82
N ASP A 95 8.32 -22.37 12.88
CA ASP A 95 8.61 -23.21 11.73
C ASP A 95 7.42 -23.14 10.73
N PRO A 96 7.64 -22.80 9.44
CA PRO A 96 6.59 -22.88 8.43
C PRO A 96 5.89 -24.24 8.40
N ASP A 97 6.60 -25.35 8.59
CA ASP A 97 6.05 -26.70 8.49
C ASP A 97 5.11 -27.03 9.65
N GLU A 98 5.26 -26.36 10.79
CA GLU A 98 4.39 -26.53 11.97
C GLU A 98 3.26 -25.50 12.04
N MET A 99 3.30 -24.44 11.23
CA MET A 99 2.35 -23.33 11.28
C MET A 99 0.98 -23.73 10.68
N PRO A 100 -0.10 -23.75 11.47
CA PRO A 100 -1.42 -24.11 10.97
C PRO A 100 -2.02 -22.96 10.15
N TRP A 101 -2.75 -23.31 9.08
CA TRP A 101 -3.35 -22.34 8.16
C TRP A 101 -4.17 -21.23 8.85
N PRO A 102 -5.03 -21.50 9.85
CA PRO A 102 -5.75 -20.44 10.54
C PRO A 102 -4.83 -19.38 11.16
N ALA A 103 -3.71 -19.77 11.77
CA ALA A 103 -2.75 -18.83 12.33
C ALA A 103 -2.04 -18.02 11.22
N ALA A 104 -1.58 -18.71 10.17
CA ALA A 104 -0.94 -18.08 9.01
C ALA A 104 -1.85 -17.04 8.35
N ARG A 105 -3.15 -17.33 8.19
CA ARG A 105 -4.13 -16.40 7.61
C ARG A 105 -4.21 -15.07 8.37
N HIS A 106 -4.19 -15.11 9.71
CA HIS A 106 -4.19 -13.87 10.52
C HIS A 106 -2.87 -13.10 10.38
N LEU A 107 -1.74 -13.81 10.35
CA LEU A 107 -0.43 -13.20 10.13
C LEU A 107 -0.31 -12.56 8.74
N ILE A 108 -0.84 -13.21 7.71
CA ILE A 108 -0.91 -12.67 6.34
C ILE A 108 -1.75 -11.40 6.30
N GLY A 109 -2.93 -11.40 6.93
CA GLY A 109 -3.78 -10.22 7.02
C GLY A 109 -3.07 -9.04 7.70
N ALA A 110 -2.39 -9.32 8.82
CA ALA A 110 -1.58 -8.34 9.53
C ALA A 110 -0.41 -7.81 8.68
N ALA A 111 0.39 -8.70 8.09
CA ALA A 111 1.52 -8.35 7.24
C ALA A 111 1.11 -7.51 6.02
N SER A 112 -0.03 -7.83 5.40
CA SER A 112 -0.57 -7.09 4.25
C SER A 112 -0.86 -5.62 4.59
N ALA A 113 -1.21 -5.34 5.85
CA ALA A 113 -1.47 -3.99 6.36
C ALA A 113 -0.19 -3.20 6.75
N GLN A 114 1.01 -3.77 6.62
CA GLN A 114 2.27 -3.05 6.88
C GLN A 114 2.80 -2.40 5.59
N THR A 115 3.53 -1.28 5.70
CA THR A 115 4.20 -0.61 4.57
C THR A 115 5.45 -1.35 4.08
N SER A 116 6.10 -2.12 4.95
CA SER A 116 7.20 -3.06 4.65
C SER A 116 7.22 -4.14 5.73
N GLY A 117 7.98 -5.21 5.52
CA GLY A 117 8.15 -6.28 6.51
C GLY A 117 9.56 -6.88 6.49
N LEU A 118 9.82 -7.86 7.37
CA LEU A 118 11.06 -8.62 7.35
C LEU A 118 10.99 -9.69 6.26
N ALA A 119 11.97 -9.73 5.36
CA ALA A 119 11.96 -10.64 4.20
C ALA A 119 11.78 -12.11 4.61
N ARG A 120 12.43 -12.56 5.69
CA ARG A 120 12.29 -13.92 6.21
C ARG A 120 10.88 -14.23 6.71
N ASP A 121 10.25 -13.29 7.43
CA ASP A 121 8.88 -13.49 7.93
C ASP A 121 7.89 -13.58 6.77
N LEU A 122 8.05 -12.71 5.76
CA LEU A 122 7.21 -12.70 4.57
C LEU A 122 7.38 -13.98 3.73
N ASP A 123 8.61 -14.47 3.58
CA ASP A 123 8.93 -15.74 2.91
C ASP A 123 8.24 -16.94 3.58
N VAL A 124 8.35 -17.04 4.92
CA VAL A 124 7.65 -18.07 5.71
C VAL A 124 6.15 -18.04 5.46
N LEU A 125 5.52 -16.85 5.47
CA LEU A 125 4.09 -16.72 5.21
C LEU A 125 3.72 -17.10 3.77
N ALA A 126 4.56 -16.83 2.78
CA ALA A 126 4.33 -17.25 1.40
C ALA A 126 4.44 -18.77 1.24
N VAL A 127 5.43 -19.41 1.86
CA VAL A 127 5.57 -20.87 1.86
C VAL A 127 4.31 -21.53 2.42
N VAL A 128 3.83 -21.06 3.58
CA VAL A 128 2.62 -21.60 4.20
C VAL A 128 1.39 -21.34 3.33
N ALA A 129 1.24 -20.13 2.76
CA ALA A 129 0.12 -19.82 1.88
C ALA A 129 0.12 -20.70 0.62
N GLU A 130 1.24 -20.84 -0.07
CA GLU A 130 1.34 -21.68 -1.26
C GLU A 130 1.06 -23.15 -0.94
N ARG A 131 1.56 -23.68 0.19
CA ARG A 131 1.29 -25.04 0.62
C ARG A 131 -0.22 -25.29 0.85
N GLU A 132 -0.90 -24.35 1.50
CA GLU A 132 -2.28 -24.53 1.97
C GLU A 132 -3.34 -24.14 0.92
N THR A 133 -3.04 -23.15 0.07
CA THR A 133 -4.01 -22.59 -0.90
C THR A 133 -3.55 -22.66 -2.36
N GLY A 134 -2.32 -23.11 -2.62
CA GLY A 134 -1.75 -23.18 -3.97
C GLY A 134 -1.35 -21.82 -4.57
N THR A 135 -1.54 -20.72 -3.84
CA THR A 135 -1.29 -19.34 -4.32
C THR A 135 -0.86 -18.44 -3.15
N VAL A 136 -0.17 -17.35 -3.47
CA VAL A 136 0.20 -16.33 -2.47
C VAL A 136 -0.85 -15.21 -2.50
N PRO A 137 -1.44 -14.83 -1.35
CA PRO A 137 -2.44 -13.76 -1.30
C PRO A 137 -1.89 -12.43 -1.87
N PRO A 138 -2.68 -11.68 -2.68
CA PRO A 138 -2.21 -10.44 -3.32
C PRO A 138 -1.71 -9.37 -2.33
N GLY A 139 -2.33 -9.27 -1.15
CA GLY A 139 -1.87 -8.35 -0.10
C GLY A 139 -0.47 -8.69 0.43
N LEU A 140 -0.11 -9.98 0.47
CA LEU A 140 1.22 -10.43 0.87
C LEU A 140 2.27 -10.08 -0.20
N ILE A 141 1.94 -10.29 -1.48
CA ILE A 141 2.79 -9.85 -2.60
C ILE A 141 3.00 -8.33 -2.57
N ALA A 142 1.95 -7.56 -2.24
CA ALA A 142 2.04 -6.12 -2.14
C ALA A 142 3.04 -5.65 -1.07
N VAL A 143 3.03 -6.24 0.14
CA VAL A 143 4.04 -5.91 1.17
C VAL A 143 5.44 -6.37 0.78
N MET A 144 5.60 -7.49 0.07
CA MET A 144 6.90 -7.93 -0.44
C MET A 144 7.47 -6.95 -1.47
N ARG A 145 6.67 -6.52 -2.46
CA ARG A 145 7.09 -5.53 -3.46
C ARG A 145 7.50 -4.20 -2.82
N ARG A 146 6.77 -3.74 -1.80
CA ARG A 146 7.14 -2.54 -1.03
C ARG A 146 8.43 -2.74 -0.22
N THR A 147 8.60 -3.92 0.39
CA THR A 147 9.82 -4.28 1.12
C THR A 147 11.05 -4.23 0.22
N VAL A 148 10.94 -4.75 -1.00
CA VAL A 148 12.00 -4.65 -2.02
C VAL A 148 12.23 -3.19 -2.46
N HIS A 149 11.16 -2.42 -2.65
CA HIS A 149 11.26 -1.00 -3.01
C HIS A 149 12.04 -0.18 -1.98
N TYR A 150 11.83 -0.44 -0.69
CA TYR A 150 12.55 0.21 0.42
C TYR A 150 13.96 -0.36 0.68
N ARG A 151 14.51 -1.13 -0.27
CA ARG A 151 15.91 -1.59 -0.34
C ARG A 151 16.36 -2.53 0.78
N HIS A 152 15.47 -3.41 1.23
CA HIS A 152 15.90 -4.63 1.92
C HIS A 152 16.50 -5.61 0.91
N ASP A 153 17.36 -6.53 1.36
CA ASP A 153 17.89 -7.60 0.51
C ASP A 153 16.71 -8.36 -0.13
N PRO A 154 16.52 -8.27 -1.46
CA PRO A 154 15.33 -8.80 -2.11
C PRO A 154 15.41 -10.31 -2.33
N THR A 155 16.57 -10.94 -2.10
CA THR A 155 16.89 -12.29 -2.59
C THR A 155 15.83 -13.33 -2.20
N LEU A 156 15.34 -13.29 -0.96
CA LEU A 156 14.30 -14.20 -0.47
C LEU A 156 12.92 -13.92 -1.08
N LEU A 157 12.66 -12.69 -1.50
CA LEU A 157 11.34 -12.26 -1.98
C LEU A 157 11.18 -12.34 -3.50
N LEU A 158 12.29 -12.38 -4.24
CA LEU A 158 12.28 -12.43 -5.71
C LEU A 158 11.44 -13.58 -6.29
N PRO A 159 11.51 -14.83 -5.78
CA PRO A 159 10.71 -15.93 -6.32
C PRO A 159 9.20 -15.67 -6.22
N TRP A 160 8.77 -14.98 -5.17
CA TRP A 160 7.36 -14.69 -4.90
C TRP A 160 6.84 -13.56 -5.77
N ILE A 161 7.57 -12.44 -5.84
CA ILE A 161 7.11 -11.25 -6.58
C ILE A 161 7.22 -11.40 -8.11
N ALA A 162 7.98 -12.40 -8.58
CA ALA A 162 8.11 -12.75 -9.99
C ALA A 162 6.97 -13.63 -10.53
N LYS A 163 6.11 -14.16 -9.65
CA LYS A 163 4.91 -14.91 -10.07
C LYS A 163 3.95 -14.00 -10.82
N ASP A 164 3.24 -14.56 -11.80
CA ASP A 164 2.39 -13.82 -12.74
C ASP A 164 0.96 -13.54 -12.20
N ASP A 165 0.79 -13.62 -10.89
CA ASP A 165 -0.51 -13.66 -10.19
C ASP A 165 -1.19 -12.28 -10.06
N GLY A 166 -0.56 -11.23 -10.60
CA GLY A 166 -1.08 -9.86 -10.62
C GLY A 166 0.01 -8.84 -10.95
N LEU A 167 -0.32 -7.82 -11.73
CA LEU A 167 0.63 -6.76 -12.13
C LEU A 167 0.66 -5.60 -11.15
N LEU A 168 -0.37 -5.43 -10.31
CA LEU A 168 -0.49 -4.32 -9.36
C LEU A 168 -0.48 -4.81 -7.92
N ASN A 169 -0.15 -3.91 -6.98
CA ASN A 169 -0.33 -4.17 -5.56
C ASN A 169 -1.81 -4.02 -5.21
N ALA A 170 -2.38 -5.03 -4.56
CA ALA A 170 -3.69 -4.95 -3.93
C ALA A 170 -3.69 -3.93 -2.77
N GLY A 171 -4.88 -3.44 -2.41
CA GLY A 171 -5.05 -2.44 -1.35
C GLY A 171 -5.55 -1.08 -1.84
N GLU A 172 -5.66 -0.87 -3.15
CA GLU A 172 -6.22 0.35 -3.75
C GLU A 172 -7.34 -0.02 -4.73
N PRO A 173 -8.54 0.61 -4.64
CA PRO A 173 -9.68 0.24 -5.50
C PRO A 173 -9.39 0.33 -7.00
N TRP A 174 -8.60 1.32 -7.41
CA TRP A 174 -8.22 1.48 -8.82
C TRP A 174 -7.32 0.34 -9.30
N ALA A 175 -6.39 -0.10 -8.46
CA ALA A 175 -5.40 -1.12 -8.79
C ALA A 175 -6.07 -2.47 -8.93
N GLU A 176 -6.95 -2.82 -7.98
CA GLU A 176 -7.74 -4.05 -8.03
C GLU A 176 -8.67 -4.07 -9.26
N THR A 177 -9.31 -2.94 -9.58
CA THR A 177 -10.17 -2.83 -10.76
C THR A 177 -9.38 -2.99 -12.06
N ALA A 178 -8.16 -2.44 -12.13
CA ALA A 178 -7.31 -2.54 -13.31
C ALA A 178 -6.69 -3.92 -13.47
N ASP A 179 -6.22 -4.53 -12.38
CA ASP A 179 -5.57 -5.85 -12.40
C ASP A 179 -6.56 -7.00 -12.69
N ALA A 180 -7.83 -6.81 -12.31
CA ALA A 180 -8.92 -7.73 -12.65
C ALA A 180 -9.37 -7.67 -14.12
N ASP A 181 -8.93 -6.68 -14.91
CA ASP A 181 -9.25 -6.55 -16.33
C ASP A 181 -8.19 -7.29 -17.18
N PRO A 182 -8.49 -8.48 -17.73
CA PRO A 182 -7.52 -9.24 -18.51
C PRO A 182 -7.10 -8.52 -19.81
N GLU A 183 -7.99 -7.71 -20.40
CA GLU A 183 -7.68 -6.93 -21.62
C GLU A 183 -6.69 -5.79 -21.33
N ALA A 184 -6.64 -5.33 -20.08
CA ALA A 184 -5.72 -4.29 -19.65
C ALA A 184 -4.27 -4.79 -19.46
N ARG A 185 -4.06 -6.11 -19.35
CA ARG A 185 -2.76 -6.68 -18.97
C ARG A 185 -1.58 -6.20 -19.84
N PRO A 186 -1.66 -6.20 -21.19
CA PRO A 186 -0.56 -5.70 -22.02
C PRO A 186 -0.23 -4.23 -21.77
N MET A 187 -1.28 -3.41 -21.57
CA MET A 187 -1.15 -1.98 -21.28
C MET A 187 -0.52 -1.72 -19.91
N LEU A 188 -0.95 -2.44 -18.87
CA LEU A 188 -0.38 -2.34 -17.52
C LEU A 188 1.07 -2.82 -17.48
N ALA A 189 1.39 -3.92 -18.16
CA ALA A 189 2.75 -4.43 -18.28
C ALA A 189 3.67 -3.42 -18.99
N HIS A 190 3.19 -2.74 -20.03
CA HIS A 190 3.96 -1.69 -20.70
C HIS A 190 4.15 -0.45 -19.82
N ALA A 191 3.11 -0.05 -19.07
CA ALA A 191 3.17 1.06 -18.13
C ALA A 191 4.19 0.82 -16.99
N LEU A 192 4.28 -0.41 -16.48
CA LEU A 192 5.27 -0.81 -15.47
C LEU A 192 6.73 -0.61 -15.91
N ARG A 193 7.00 -0.65 -17.21
CA ARG A 193 8.36 -0.51 -17.75
C ARG A 193 8.90 0.93 -17.72
N VAL A 194 8.11 1.91 -17.29
CA VAL A 194 8.58 3.30 -17.18
C VAL A 194 9.55 3.43 -16.01
N THR A 195 10.78 3.82 -16.31
CA THR A 195 11.84 4.01 -15.32
C THR A 195 12.14 5.48 -15.02
N GLY A 196 11.80 6.40 -15.94
CA GLY A 196 12.21 7.80 -15.87
C GLY A 196 11.09 8.79 -15.55
N PRO A 197 11.44 10.07 -15.28
CA PRO A 197 10.47 11.16 -15.06
C PRO A 197 9.83 11.70 -16.35
N ARG A 198 10.19 11.15 -17.51
CA ARG A 198 9.66 11.47 -18.84
C ARG A 198 9.57 10.19 -19.67
N PRO A 199 8.64 10.10 -20.64
CA PRO A 199 8.61 8.96 -21.54
C PRO A 199 9.87 8.94 -22.41
N LEU A 200 10.57 7.80 -22.41
CA LEU A 200 11.75 7.61 -23.26
C LEU A 200 11.32 7.47 -24.72
N VAL A 201 12.19 7.86 -25.67
CA VAL A 201 11.89 7.76 -27.12
C VAL A 201 11.51 6.33 -27.51
N ARG A 202 12.33 5.35 -27.10
CA ARG A 202 12.06 3.93 -27.36
C ARG A 202 10.73 3.48 -26.74
N TRP A 203 10.50 3.80 -25.48
CA TRP A 203 9.26 3.44 -24.78
C TRP A 203 8.03 4.06 -25.46
N SER A 204 8.14 5.31 -25.92
CA SER A 204 7.06 6.04 -26.60
C SER A 204 6.72 5.45 -27.96
N ARG A 205 7.72 4.98 -28.71
CA ARG A 205 7.51 4.27 -29.97
C ARG A 205 6.75 2.98 -29.73
N GLU A 206 7.24 2.16 -28.79
CA GLU A 206 6.59 0.90 -28.40
C GLU A 206 5.15 1.14 -27.89
N ALA A 207 4.91 2.23 -27.15
CA ALA A 207 3.57 2.60 -26.67
C ALA A 207 2.58 2.91 -27.80
N ARG A 208 3.03 3.53 -28.90
CA ARG A 208 2.17 3.85 -30.07
C ARG A 208 1.87 2.64 -30.94
N GLU A 209 2.75 1.64 -30.90
CA GLU A 209 2.61 0.39 -31.63
C GLU A 209 1.85 -0.67 -30.82
N LEU A 210 1.49 -0.37 -29.57
CA LEU A 210 0.80 -1.29 -28.69
C LEU A 210 -0.63 -1.54 -29.17
N ASP A 211 -1.01 -2.81 -29.27
CA ASP A 211 -2.38 -3.22 -29.56
C ASP A 211 -3.26 -2.99 -28.33
N LEU A 212 -3.84 -1.78 -28.24
CA LEU A 212 -4.64 -1.35 -27.11
C LEU A 212 -6.11 -1.76 -27.32
N PRO A 213 -6.77 -2.30 -26.28
CA PRO A 213 -8.15 -2.74 -26.40
C PRO A 213 -9.09 -1.55 -26.69
N ALA A 214 -10.22 -1.83 -27.35
CA ALA A 214 -11.23 -0.82 -27.61
C ALA A 214 -11.69 -0.14 -26.31
N GLY A 215 -11.67 1.19 -26.26
CA GLY A 215 -12.06 1.95 -25.07
C GLY A 215 -11.01 1.97 -23.94
N TRP A 216 -9.75 1.62 -24.19
CA TRP A 216 -8.68 1.66 -23.19
C TRP A 216 -8.55 3.01 -22.45
N ARG A 217 -8.81 4.14 -23.14
CA ARG A 217 -8.79 5.47 -22.51
C ARG A 217 -9.84 5.63 -21.43
N LEU A 218 -11.07 5.20 -21.72
CA LEU A 218 -12.17 5.25 -20.76
C LEU A 218 -11.87 4.38 -19.54
N ARG A 219 -11.16 3.24 -19.72
CA ARG A 219 -10.65 2.45 -18.60
C ARG A 219 -9.68 3.25 -17.74
N ILE A 220 -8.68 3.90 -18.35
CA ILE A 220 -7.72 4.74 -17.63
C ILE A 220 -8.43 5.87 -16.88
N HIS A 221 -9.36 6.58 -17.52
CA HIS A 221 -10.14 7.65 -16.88
C HIS A 221 -10.91 7.13 -15.67
N ARG A 222 -11.56 5.97 -15.82
CA ARG A 222 -12.26 5.30 -14.72
C ARG A 222 -11.30 4.95 -13.58
N TRP A 223 -10.14 4.37 -13.87
CA TRP A 223 -9.16 4.03 -12.83
C TRP A 223 -8.61 5.28 -12.14
N PHE A 224 -8.31 6.35 -12.87
CA PHE A 224 -7.89 7.63 -12.29
C PHE A 224 -8.95 8.19 -11.33
N SER A 225 -10.24 8.06 -11.67
CA SER A 225 -11.34 8.47 -10.78
C SER A 225 -11.45 7.64 -9.50
N LEU A 226 -10.88 6.43 -9.49
CA LEU A 226 -10.85 5.54 -8.32
C LEU A 226 -9.62 5.77 -7.42
N VAL A 227 -8.59 6.48 -7.89
CA VAL A 227 -7.38 6.75 -7.08
C VAL A 227 -7.68 7.49 -5.76
N PRO A 228 -8.61 8.47 -5.71
CA PRO A 228 -8.94 9.14 -4.45
C PRO A 228 -9.74 8.30 -3.44
N GLN A 229 -10.21 7.11 -3.82
CA GLN A 229 -11.03 6.28 -2.94
C GLN A 229 -10.20 5.72 -1.78
N PRO A 230 -10.81 5.50 -0.60
CA PRO A 230 -10.13 4.85 0.52
C PRO A 230 -9.56 3.49 0.12
N ARG A 231 -8.42 3.14 0.72
CA ARG A 231 -7.77 1.83 0.53
C ARG A 231 -8.69 0.69 0.92
N THR A 232 -8.64 -0.40 0.15
CA THR A 232 -9.34 -1.66 0.47
C THR A 232 -8.59 -2.46 1.54
N ILE A 233 -7.28 -2.28 1.62
CA ILE A 233 -6.42 -2.78 2.70
C ILE A 233 -5.80 -1.56 3.38
N GLY A 234 -6.42 -1.13 4.49
CA GLY A 234 -5.90 -0.02 5.30
C GLY A 234 -4.58 -0.39 5.97
N PHE A 235 -3.65 0.54 5.96
CA PHE A 235 -2.36 0.37 6.59
C PHE A 235 -2.39 0.67 8.09
N ARG A 236 -1.42 0.10 8.79
CA ARG A 236 -1.12 0.51 10.15
C ARG A 236 -0.71 1.98 10.17
N ARG A 237 -1.36 2.74 11.04
CA ARG A 237 -1.06 4.15 11.29
C ARG A 237 0.14 4.29 12.20
N PHE A 238 0.95 5.31 11.92
CA PHE A 238 2.01 5.79 12.81
C PHE A 238 1.72 7.24 13.19
N ASP A 239 2.06 7.64 14.41
CA ASP A 239 1.78 8.97 14.99
C ASP A 239 2.12 10.17 14.08
N TYR A 240 3.11 10.00 13.19
CA TYR A 240 3.66 11.06 12.35
C TYR A 240 3.40 10.86 10.85
N ILE A 241 2.95 9.67 10.42
CA ILE A 241 2.71 9.32 9.02
C ILE A 241 1.44 8.47 8.92
N ASP A 242 0.43 9.00 8.23
CA ASP A 242 -0.69 8.21 7.74
C ASP A 242 -0.34 7.73 6.33
N ALA A 243 0.05 6.45 6.22
CA ALA A 243 0.41 5.84 4.95
C ALA A 243 -0.81 5.64 4.04
N ASP A 244 -2.04 5.66 4.57
CA ASP A 244 -3.25 5.56 3.77
C ASP A 244 -3.51 6.83 2.94
N GLU A 245 -2.92 7.96 3.33
CA GLU A 245 -3.01 9.21 2.58
C GLU A 245 -2.13 9.22 1.31
N HIS A 246 -1.31 8.19 1.11
CA HIS A 246 -0.35 8.09 0.02
C HIS A 246 -0.75 6.99 -0.97
N ILE A 247 -0.42 7.22 -2.25
CA ILE A 247 -0.51 6.19 -3.28
C ILE A 247 0.58 5.15 -3.01
N ASP A 248 0.27 3.87 -3.22
CA ASP A 248 1.27 2.81 -3.12
C ASP A 248 2.43 3.06 -4.11
N ALA A 249 3.67 3.05 -3.61
CA ALA A 249 4.85 3.45 -4.38
C ALA A 249 5.11 2.56 -5.61
N TYR A 250 4.74 1.28 -5.55
CA TYR A 250 4.84 0.37 -6.70
C TYR A 250 3.76 0.74 -7.73
N ASN A 251 2.52 0.90 -7.29
CA ASN A 251 1.38 1.28 -8.12
C ASN A 251 1.54 2.68 -8.77
N ALA A 252 2.19 3.62 -8.08
CA ALA A 252 2.53 4.95 -8.59
C ALA A 252 3.39 4.89 -9.87
N THR A 253 4.23 3.87 -10.01
CA THR A 253 5.01 3.65 -11.24
C THR A 253 4.10 3.35 -12.43
N VAL A 254 3.02 2.59 -12.21
CA VAL A 254 2.06 2.26 -13.25
C VAL A 254 1.20 3.46 -13.61
N LEU A 255 0.70 4.23 -12.63
CA LEU A 255 -0.02 5.47 -12.92
C LEU A 255 0.81 6.42 -13.77
N ARG A 256 2.11 6.57 -13.47
CA ARG A 256 3.04 7.33 -14.32
C ARG A 256 3.11 6.77 -15.74
N GLY A 257 3.18 5.46 -15.91
CA GLY A 257 3.18 4.83 -17.22
C GLY A 257 1.89 5.04 -18.01
N LEU A 258 0.74 4.95 -17.35
CA LEU A 258 -0.58 5.22 -17.94
C LEU A 258 -0.72 6.69 -18.35
N LEU A 259 -0.25 7.62 -17.51
CA LEU A 259 -0.18 9.05 -17.83
C LEU A 259 0.67 9.30 -19.09
N PHE A 260 1.85 8.68 -19.17
CA PHE A 260 2.69 8.80 -20.35
C PHE A 260 2.11 8.13 -21.59
N LEU A 261 1.31 7.07 -21.43
CA LEU A 261 0.60 6.45 -22.54
C LEU A 261 -0.40 7.43 -23.13
N LEU A 262 -1.16 8.15 -22.29
CA LEU A 262 -2.03 9.25 -22.75
C LEU A 262 -1.23 10.34 -23.45
N ALA A 263 -0.07 10.73 -22.91
CA ALA A 263 0.76 11.82 -23.45
C ALA A 263 1.39 11.54 -24.83
N VAL A 264 1.62 10.27 -25.18
CA VAL A 264 2.33 9.90 -26.44
C VAL A 264 1.37 9.45 -27.55
N THR A 265 0.08 9.41 -27.27
CA THR A 265 -0.98 8.99 -28.20
C THR A 265 -1.87 10.19 -28.55
N GLU A 266 -2.66 10.10 -29.62
CA GLU A 266 -3.53 11.20 -30.05
C GLU A 266 -4.54 11.55 -28.95
N PRO A 267 -4.57 12.80 -28.44
CA PRO A 267 -5.50 13.20 -27.38
C PRO A 267 -6.96 13.02 -27.78
N VAL A 268 -7.81 12.66 -26.82
CA VAL A 268 -9.27 12.63 -27.00
C VAL A 268 -9.98 13.51 -25.96
N PRO A 269 -11.23 13.91 -26.21
CA PRO A 269 -12.03 14.61 -25.20
C PRO A 269 -12.05 13.85 -23.86
N GLY A 270 -11.83 14.58 -22.77
CA GLY A 270 -11.78 14.03 -21.40
C GLY A 270 -10.38 13.63 -20.91
N ASP A 271 -9.38 13.45 -21.79
CA ASP A 271 -8.01 13.13 -21.37
C ASP A 271 -7.44 14.22 -20.43
N ALA A 272 -7.59 15.49 -20.81
CA ALA A 272 -7.12 16.62 -20.01
C ALA A 272 -7.79 16.67 -18.61
N GLU A 273 -9.11 16.55 -18.56
CA GLU A 273 -9.89 16.58 -17.31
C GLU A 273 -9.48 15.43 -16.37
N ALA A 274 -9.42 14.20 -16.89
CA ALA A 274 -9.04 13.03 -16.10
C ALA A 274 -7.61 13.15 -15.54
N VAL A 275 -6.67 13.66 -16.35
CA VAL A 275 -5.29 13.90 -15.92
C VAL A 275 -5.22 15.04 -14.90
N GLY A 276 -6.00 16.12 -15.09
CA GLY A 276 -6.06 17.26 -14.19
C GLY A 276 -6.61 16.91 -12.81
N ALA A 277 -7.65 16.09 -12.74
CA ALA A 277 -8.19 15.56 -11.49
C ALA A 277 -7.15 14.71 -10.73
N LEU A 278 -6.46 13.80 -11.42
CA LEU A 278 -5.40 12.99 -10.83
C LEU A 278 -4.21 13.86 -10.37
N ALA A 279 -3.83 14.88 -11.16
CA ALA A 279 -2.76 15.81 -10.81
C ALA A 279 -3.06 16.57 -9.52
N GLU A 280 -4.29 17.08 -9.35
CA GLU A 280 -4.70 17.78 -8.15
C GLU A 280 -4.64 16.88 -6.91
N TYR A 281 -5.22 15.68 -7.01
CA TYR A 281 -5.18 14.71 -5.92
C TYR A 281 -3.74 14.39 -5.52
N ALA A 282 -2.92 13.95 -6.48
CA ALA A 282 -1.54 13.55 -6.22
C ALA A 282 -0.67 14.70 -5.68
N ALA A 283 -0.92 15.95 -6.12
CA ALA A 283 -0.15 17.13 -5.72
C ALA A 283 -0.66 17.78 -4.42
N THR A 284 -1.83 17.39 -3.91
CA THR A 284 -2.42 17.94 -2.69
C THR A 284 -1.51 17.67 -1.49
N LYS A 285 -1.34 18.69 -0.65
CA LYS A 285 -0.46 18.64 0.52
C LYS A 285 -1.06 17.77 1.64
N VAL A 286 -0.33 16.72 2.02
CA VAL A 286 -0.52 15.95 3.27
C VAL A 286 0.28 16.63 4.40
N ARG A 287 -0.34 16.76 5.57
CA ARG A 287 0.28 17.40 6.74
C ARG A 287 1.54 16.63 7.14
N GLY A 288 2.66 17.34 7.26
CA GLY A 288 3.94 16.76 7.70
C GLY A 288 4.71 15.96 6.63
N GLN A 289 4.10 15.60 5.50
CA GLN A 289 4.68 14.59 4.60
C GLN A 289 5.03 15.08 3.19
N GLY A 290 4.26 16.00 2.60
CA GLY A 290 4.51 16.29 1.19
C GLY A 290 3.25 16.46 0.36
N ALA A 291 3.41 16.31 -0.94
CA ALA A 291 2.33 15.89 -1.83
C ALA A 291 1.95 14.43 -1.53
N ARG A 292 0.73 14.01 -1.85
CA ARG A 292 0.30 12.60 -1.73
C ARG A 292 1.21 11.65 -2.51
N ASP A 293 1.54 12.02 -3.73
CA ASP A 293 2.57 11.33 -4.50
C ASP A 293 3.24 12.28 -5.49
N MET A 294 4.52 12.56 -5.25
CA MET A 294 5.30 13.47 -6.09
C MET A 294 5.60 12.89 -7.47
N VAL A 295 5.69 11.57 -7.62
CA VAL A 295 5.97 10.92 -8.91
C VAL A 295 4.76 11.06 -9.84
N VAL A 296 3.58 10.71 -9.35
CA VAL A 296 2.30 10.80 -10.08
C VAL A 296 1.98 12.27 -10.37
N ALA A 297 2.10 13.18 -9.40
CA ALA A 297 1.85 14.61 -9.62
C ALA A 297 2.74 15.20 -10.72
N ASN A 298 4.04 14.91 -10.69
CA ASN A 298 4.98 15.40 -11.71
C ASN A 298 4.69 14.84 -13.11
N ALA A 299 4.30 13.56 -13.17
CA ALA A 299 3.94 12.88 -14.41
C ALA A 299 2.63 13.42 -14.99
N ALA A 300 1.64 13.69 -14.15
CA ALA A 300 0.34 14.21 -14.57
C ALA A 300 0.47 15.65 -15.12
N ILE A 301 1.20 16.53 -14.42
CA ILE A 301 1.49 17.89 -14.90
C ILE A 301 2.25 17.86 -16.23
N LEU A 302 3.23 16.94 -16.38
CA LEU A 302 3.94 16.76 -17.65
C LEU A 302 3.01 16.23 -18.75
N THR A 303 2.08 15.36 -18.41
CA THR A 303 1.11 14.79 -19.36
C THR A 303 0.18 15.87 -19.90
N LEU A 304 -0.34 16.77 -19.05
CA LEU A 304 -1.11 17.94 -19.50
C LEU A 304 -0.29 18.83 -20.45
N GLU A 305 0.97 19.10 -20.08
CA GLU A 305 1.87 19.88 -20.94
C GLU A 305 2.08 19.23 -22.32
N LEU A 306 2.18 17.91 -22.37
CA LEU A 306 2.41 17.16 -23.62
C LEU A 306 1.13 16.95 -24.44
N ILE A 307 -0.04 16.85 -23.80
CA ILE A 307 -1.34 16.84 -24.49
C ILE A 307 -1.51 18.15 -25.27
N GLY A 308 -1.16 19.28 -24.66
CA GLY A 308 -0.98 20.54 -25.39
C GLY A 308 -2.24 21.11 -26.05
N THR A 309 -3.43 20.69 -25.62
CA THR A 309 -4.73 21.23 -26.08
C THR A 309 -5.18 22.40 -25.21
N GLU A 310 -6.23 23.11 -25.64
CA GLU A 310 -6.83 24.19 -24.84
C GLU A 310 -7.38 23.68 -23.50
N GLU A 311 -8.01 22.51 -23.50
CA GLU A 311 -8.53 21.88 -22.28
C GLU A 311 -7.39 21.53 -21.31
N ALA A 312 -6.25 21.08 -21.83
CA ALA A 312 -5.07 20.83 -21.00
C ALA A 312 -4.48 22.12 -20.41
N LEU A 313 -4.51 23.22 -21.16
CA LEU A 313 -4.14 24.55 -20.67
C LEU A 313 -5.09 25.02 -19.55
N ASP A 314 -6.40 24.85 -19.74
CA ASP A 314 -7.42 25.21 -18.75
C ASP A 314 -7.23 24.43 -17.45
N GLU A 315 -6.96 23.12 -17.52
CA GLU A 315 -6.64 22.30 -16.36
C GLU A 315 -5.35 22.76 -15.65
N LEU A 316 -4.30 23.11 -16.40
CA LEU A 316 -3.08 23.67 -15.80
C LEU A 316 -3.34 25.01 -15.09
N VAL A 317 -4.20 25.86 -15.66
CA VAL A 317 -4.60 27.13 -15.02
C VAL A 317 -5.42 26.86 -13.76
N ARG A 318 -6.37 25.91 -13.81
CA ARG A 318 -7.18 25.48 -12.65
C ARG A 318 -6.30 24.98 -11.51
N LEU A 319 -5.32 24.12 -11.80
CA LEU A 319 -4.37 23.57 -10.83
C LEU A 319 -3.56 24.63 -10.09
N ARG A 320 -3.30 25.80 -10.70
CA ARG A 320 -2.59 26.91 -10.03
C ARG A 320 -3.37 27.44 -8.82
N GLY A 321 -4.70 27.35 -8.85
CA GLY A 321 -5.58 27.76 -7.75
C GLY A 321 -5.77 26.69 -6.66
N ALA A 322 -5.31 25.47 -6.88
CA ALA A 322 -5.45 24.36 -5.94
C ALA A 322 -4.46 24.48 -4.76
N ARG A 323 -4.75 23.74 -3.67
CA ARG A 323 -3.92 23.72 -2.44
C ARG A 323 -2.67 22.85 -2.61
N LEU A 324 -1.79 23.28 -3.52
CA LEU A 324 -0.56 22.58 -3.86
C LEU A 324 0.62 23.06 -3.01
N GLN A 325 1.67 22.25 -2.95
CA GLN A 325 2.95 22.70 -2.36
C GLN A 325 3.65 23.75 -3.26
N PRO A 326 4.46 24.68 -2.71
CA PRO A 326 5.11 25.74 -3.49
C PRO A 326 5.92 25.23 -4.70
N GLY A 327 6.62 24.11 -4.56
CA GLY A 327 7.35 23.47 -5.65
C GLY A 327 6.43 22.98 -6.79
N MET A 328 5.22 22.52 -6.46
CA MET A 328 4.21 22.10 -7.44
C MET A 328 3.57 23.29 -8.14
N ILE A 329 3.26 24.36 -7.41
CA ILE A 329 2.79 25.62 -8.01
C ILE A 329 3.81 26.10 -9.05
N SER A 330 5.10 26.12 -8.69
CA SER A 330 6.17 26.55 -9.59
C SER A 330 6.28 25.65 -10.84
N ARG A 331 6.00 24.35 -10.70
CA ARG A 331 5.98 23.41 -11.83
C ARG A 331 4.77 23.65 -12.74
N VAL A 332 3.58 23.81 -12.17
CA VAL A 332 2.34 24.13 -12.90
C VAL A 332 2.53 25.42 -13.70
N VAL A 333 3.01 26.50 -13.08
CA VAL A 333 3.27 27.78 -13.76
C VAL A 333 4.18 27.60 -14.99
N ARG A 334 5.26 26.83 -14.86
CA ARG A 334 6.15 26.55 -16.01
C ARG A 334 5.48 25.72 -17.09
N ALA A 335 4.66 24.73 -16.71
CA ALA A 335 3.91 23.91 -17.67
C ALA A 335 2.86 24.76 -18.40
N THR A 336 2.11 25.62 -17.69
CA THR A 336 1.17 26.58 -18.27
C THR A 336 1.85 27.48 -19.30
N SER A 337 3.01 28.07 -18.97
CA SER A 337 3.75 28.91 -19.91
C SER A 337 4.20 28.17 -21.17
N ARG A 338 4.64 26.90 -21.04
CA ARG A 338 5.03 26.09 -22.21
C ARG A 338 3.84 25.69 -23.06
N CYS A 339 2.71 25.32 -22.44
CA CYS A 339 1.48 24.99 -23.14
C CYS A 339 0.94 26.19 -23.92
N ARG A 340 0.94 27.39 -23.32
CA ARG A 340 0.56 28.64 -24.01
C ARG A 340 1.44 28.91 -25.23
N ALA A 341 2.76 28.79 -25.07
CA ALA A 341 3.69 28.99 -26.17
C ALA A 341 3.43 28.00 -27.33
N ALA A 342 3.14 26.73 -27.02
CA ALA A 342 2.81 25.72 -28.03
C ALA A 342 1.50 26.03 -28.78
N LEU A 343 0.52 26.62 -28.10
CA LEU A 343 -0.76 27.06 -28.67
C LEU A 343 -0.71 28.44 -29.34
N GLY A 344 0.44 29.12 -29.33
CA GLY A 344 0.57 30.48 -29.86
C GLY A 344 -0.15 31.55 -29.02
N ARG A 345 -0.39 31.28 -27.73
CA ARG A 345 -1.02 32.20 -26.78
C ARG A 345 0.04 32.89 -25.89
N PRO A 346 -0.15 34.18 -25.54
CA PRO A 346 0.77 34.92 -24.66
C PRO A 346 0.72 34.50 -23.19
#